data_AF-A0A6J6ITE3-F1
#
_entry.id   AF-A0A6J6ITE3-F1
#
_cell.length_a   1.000
_cell.length_b   1.000
_cell.length_c   1.000
_cell.angle_alpha   90.00
_cell.angle_beta   90.00
_cell.angle_gamma   90.00
#
_symmetry.space_group_name_H-M   'P 1'
#
loop_
_entity.id
_entity.type
_entity.pdbx_description
1 polymer ?
#
loop_
_entity_poly.entity_id
_entity_poly.type
_entity_poly.pdbx_seq_one_letter_code
_entity_poly.pdbx_strand_id
1 'polypeptide(L)'
;MPSTKQSSAIPRVMLGNTRVTGKEQYYTPADLAERLMAEVETLVPDLANRTVIEPAGGTGAFIQAAQKRGVTNFLSFDIEPKHAMVKKADFLGKKLTARNAITISNPPFGRNNSLSIPFFNKAADHSEFICFIVPRSWRKWSVINRLDRRFHLVADHDILVDYVDESGERLSKRTSLSTCFQIWQRRDEPRNLVKVQDMGLIKKCDPAEADVALTIFGFGCGKVRTEFDRKPNSTVMFLRVLHPQALAALKSVDFNRFSKNTAYTEALALPEINYLLNEAIFGNPHLEEPS
;
A
#
# COMPACT_ATOMS: atom_id res chain seq x y z
N MET A 1 -21.28 -12.68 48.13
CA MET A 1 -20.99 -13.02 46.72
C MET A 1 -19.51 -12.71 46.47
N PRO A 2 -18.70 -13.65 45.99
CA PRO A 2 -17.27 -13.41 45.79
C PRO A 2 -17.01 -12.69 44.47
N SER A 3 -16.22 -11.62 44.55
CA SER A 3 -15.71 -10.81 43.45
C SER A 3 -14.73 -11.61 42.57
N THR A 4 -15.13 -11.90 41.34
CA THR A 4 -14.28 -12.52 40.32
C THR A 4 -13.34 -11.47 39.72
N LYS A 5 -12.04 -11.57 40.02
CA LYS A 5 -10.99 -10.79 39.35
C LYS A 5 -10.90 -11.24 37.89
N GLN A 6 -10.98 -10.30 36.95
CA GLN A 6 -10.70 -10.53 35.54
C GLN A 6 -9.22 -10.93 35.36
N SER A 7 -9.01 -12.13 34.81
CA SER A 7 -7.71 -12.59 34.33
C SER A 7 -7.27 -11.73 33.15
N SER A 8 -6.10 -11.10 33.29
CA SER A 8 -5.45 -10.36 32.21
C SER A 8 -5.07 -11.32 31.08
N ALA A 9 -5.59 -11.07 29.88
CA ALA A 9 -5.25 -11.84 28.69
C ALA A 9 -3.75 -11.70 28.38
N ILE A 10 -3.08 -12.85 28.24
CA ILE A 10 -1.67 -12.92 27.82
C ILE A 10 -1.55 -12.29 26.42
N PRO A 11 -0.62 -11.34 26.20
CA PRO A 11 -0.45 -10.74 24.87
C PRO A 11 -0.10 -11.80 23.84
N ARG A 12 -0.90 -11.87 22.76
CA ARG A 12 -0.60 -12.70 21.58
C ARG A 12 0.73 -12.23 20.99
N VAL A 13 1.79 -13.01 21.16
CA VAL A 13 3.06 -12.78 20.47
C VAL A 13 2.81 -12.99 18.97
N MET A 14 2.77 -11.90 18.21
CA MET A 14 2.72 -11.97 16.75
C MET A 14 4.05 -12.52 16.25
N LEU A 15 4.05 -13.78 15.80
CA LEU A 15 5.16 -14.40 15.07
C LEU A 15 5.26 -13.78 13.67
N GLY A 16 5.64 -12.50 13.63
CA GLY A 16 6.00 -11.79 12.41
C GLY A 16 7.50 -11.91 12.15
N ASN A 17 7.87 -12.01 10.87
CA ASN A 17 9.25 -12.06 10.39
C ASN A 17 10.09 -10.94 11.06
N THR A 18 11.21 -11.25 11.71
CA THR A 18 12.01 -10.36 12.60
C THR A 18 12.88 -9.32 11.88
N ARG A 19 12.68 -9.10 10.57
CA ARG A 19 13.51 -8.14 9.82
C ARG A 19 13.40 -6.73 10.42
N VAL A 20 14.51 -6.20 10.92
CA VAL A 20 14.64 -4.78 11.21
C VAL A 20 14.86 -4.10 9.86
N THR A 21 13.90 -3.33 9.37
CA THR A 21 14.15 -2.39 8.27
C THR A 21 15.20 -1.40 8.79
N GLY A 22 16.43 -1.53 8.31
CA GLY A 22 17.53 -0.65 8.70
C GLY A 22 17.23 0.80 8.34
N LYS A 23 17.95 1.73 8.97
CA LYS A 23 17.94 3.18 8.67
C LYS A 23 18.63 3.49 7.33
N GLU A 24 18.54 2.62 6.33
CA GLU A 24 19.06 2.94 5.00
C GLU A 24 18.12 4.02 4.41
N GLN A 25 18.61 5.26 4.37
CA GLN A 25 17.91 6.39 3.73
C GLN A 25 18.08 6.24 2.22
N TYR A 26 16.97 6.07 1.52
CA TYR A 26 16.96 5.92 0.07
C TYR A 26 16.34 7.16 -0.56
N TYR A 27 17.09 7.85 -1.41
CA TYR A 27 16.64 9.10 -2.02
C TYR A 27 16.06 8.87 -3.42
N THR A 28 15.05 9.66 -3.75
CA THR A 28 14.42 9.66 -5.09
C THR A 28 15.39 10.28 -6.10
N PRO A 29 15.71 9.60 -7.21
CA PRO A 29 16.50 10.18 -8.30
C PRO A 29 15.84 11.43 -8.90
N ALA A 30 16.64 12.41 -9.30
CA ALA A 30 16.15 13.69 -9.82
C ALA A 30 15.33 13.52 -11.12
N ASP A 31 15.77 12.65 -12.03
CA ASP A 31 15.07 12.34 -13.28
C ASP A 31 13.70 11.69 -13.03
N LEU A 32 13.62 10.81 -12.02
CA LEU A 32 12.35 10.23 -11.59
C LEU A 32 11.44 11.31 -11.01
N ALA A 33 11.95 12.17 -10.11
CA ALA A 33 11.17 13.26 -9.54
C ALA A 33 10.60 14.20 -10.62
N GLU A 34 11.38 14.52 -11.66
CA GLU A 34 10.94 15.35 -12.79
C GLU A 34 9.83 14.70 -13.62
N ARG A 35 9.94 13.39 -13.91
CA ARG A 35 8.89 12.64 -14.62
C ARG A 35 7.60 12.57 -13.82
N LEU A 36 7.69 12.25 -12.53
CA LEU A 36 6.51 12.17 -11.67
C LEU A 36 5.84 13.54 -11.48
N MET A 37 6.63 14.62 -11.39
CA MET A 37 6.07 15.98 -11.37
C MET A 37 5.37 16.34 -12.68
N ALA A 38 5.87 15.85 -13.82
CA ALA A 38 5.21 16.00 -15.11
C ALA A 38 3.82 15.37 -15.10
N GLU A 39 3.71 14.13 -14.60
CA GLU A 39 2.43 13.43 -14.47
C GLU A 39 1.45 14.20 -13.58
N VAL A 40 1.93 14.77 -12.46
CA VAL A 40 1.09 15.61 -11.59
C VAL A 40 0.59 16.86 -12.31
N GLU A 41 1.44 17.55 -13.09
CA GLU A 41 1.04 18.72 -13.87
C GLU A 41 -0.08 18.42 -14.88
N THR A 42 -0.10 17.21 -15.46
CA THR A 42 -1.20 16.82 -16.38
C THR A 42 -2.57 16.78 -15.70
N LEU A 43 -2.61 16.49 -14.40
CA LEU A 43 -3.83 16.44 -13.60
C LEU A 43 -4.11 17.75 -12.86
N VAL A 44 -3.09 18.60 -12.70
CA VAL A 44 -3.18 19.88 -12.00
C VAL A 44 -2.57 20.99 -12.87
N PRO A 45 -3.29 21.48 -13.90
CA PRO A 45 -2.76 22.46 -14.85
C PRO A 45 -2.37 23.80 -14.23
N ASP A 46 -2.90 24.13 -13.04
CA ASP A 46 -2.56 25.32 -12.26
C ASP A 46 -1.39 25.09 -11.27
N LEU A 47 -0.63 23.99 -11.43
CA LEU A 47 0.49 23.57 -10.54
C LEU A 47 1.37 24.72 -10.07
N ALA A 48 1.81 25.60 -10.99
CA ALA A 48 2.69 26.74 -10.68
C ALA A 48 2.12 27.69 -9.62
N ASN A 49 0.80 27.79 -9.50
CA ASN A 49 0.10 28.66 -8.55
C ASN A 49 -0.22 27.95 -7.22
N ARG A 50 0.14 26.67 -7.07
CA ARG A 50 -0.20 25.86 -5.89
C ARG A 50 0.87 25.95 -4.82
N THR A 51 0.43 25.64 -3.59
CA THR A 51 1.38 25.26 -2.53
C THR A 51 1.72 23.79 -2.70
N VAL A 52 3.01 23.48 -2.80
CA VAL A 52 3.50 22.09 -2.78
C VAL A 52 3.98 21.73 -1.38
N ILE A 53 3.46 20.63 -0.83
CA ILE A 53 3.89 20.06 0.44
C ILE A 53 4.73 18.82 0.16
N GLU A 54 5.92 18.75 0.75
CA GLU A 54 6.78 17.58 0.71
C GLU A 54 7.08 17.13 2.15
N PRO A 55 6.37 16.11 2.66
CA PRO A 55 6.45 15.73 4.07
C PRO A 55 7.72 14.97 4.47
N ALA A 56 8.45 14.41 3.50
CA ALA A 56 9.75 13.75 3.67
C ALA A 56 10.69 14.21 2.55
N GLY A 57 11.33 15.36 2.75
CA GLY A 57 12.01 16.11 1.70
C GLY A 57 13.42 15.65 1.35
N GLY A 58 14.12 14.97 2.25
CA GLY A 58 15.47 14.43 2.00
C GLY A 58 16.41 15.42 1.29
N THR A 59 16.83 15.06 0.07
CA THR A 59 17.72 15.83 -0.83
C THR A 59 17.02 16.92 -1.64
N GLY A 60 15.69 17.07 -1.52
CA GLY A 60 14.92 18.11 -2.20
C GLY A 60 14.68 17.86 -3.69
N ALA A 61 14.74 16.59 -4.14
CA ALA A 61 14.53 16.25 -5.55
C ALA A 61 13.18 16.73 -6.10
N PHE A 62 12.07 16.58 -5.33
CA PHE A 62 10.78 17.09 -5.76
C PHE A 62 10.67 18.61 -5.70
N ILE A 63 11.42 19.29 -4.81
CA ILE A 63 11.50 20.76 -4.80
C ILE A 63 12.07 21.25 -6.13
N GLN A 64 13.21 20.70 -6.54
CA GLN A 64 13.87 21.07 -7.79
C GLN A 64 12.97 20.76 -9.00
N ALA A 65 12.33 19.59 -9.02
CA ALA A 65 11.41 19.21 -10.09
C ALA A 65 10.20 20.16 -10.20
N ALA A 66 9.60 20.57 -9.08
CA ALA A 66 8.48 21.50 -9.05
C ALA A 66 8.90 22.94 -9.39
N GLN A 67 10.09 23.39 -8.99
CA GLN A 67 10.62 24.70 -9.36
C GLN A 67 10.79 24.85 -10.87
N LYS A 68 11.24 23.79 -11.55
CA LYS A 68 11.29 23.75 -13.03
C LYS A 68 9.93 23.91 -13.70
N ARG A 69 8.83 23.65 -12.96
CA ARG A 69 7.43 23.81 -13.39
C ARG A 69 6.83 25.15 -12.91
N GLY A 70 7.65 26.07 -12.42
CA GLY A 70 7.20 27.40 -11.99
C GLY A 70 6.59 27.45 -10.58
N VAL A 71 6.62 26.36 -9.81
CA VAL A 71 6.17 26.38 -8.42
C VAL A 71 7.12 27.23 -7.58
N THR A 72 6.56 28.14 -6.80
CA THR A 72 7.34 29.05 -5.93
C THR A 72 7.06 28.85 -4.44
N ASN A 73 5.92 28.24 -4.08
CA ASN A 73 5.51 28.08 -2.69
C ASN A 73 5.63 26.63 -2.22
N PHE A 74 6.58 26.39 -1.31
CA PHE A 74 6.90 25.05 -0.80
C PHE A 74 6.86 24.96 0.71
N LEU A 75 6.27 23.87 1.19
CA LEU A 75 6.34 23.42 2.57
C LEU A 75 6.98 22.04 2.61
N SER A 76 8.32 22.00 2.66
CA SER A 76 9.08 20.75 2.74
C SER A 76 9.65 20.52 4.14
N PHE A 77 9.56 19.29 4.63
CA PHE A 77 9.99 18.89 5.96
C PHE A 77 10.77 17.58 5.92
N ASP A 78 11.74 17.44 6.80
CA ASP A 78 12.42 16.17 7.05
C ASP A 78 13.00 16.15 8.46
N ILE A 79 13.15 14.96 9.05
CA ILE A 79 13.83 14.80 10.36
C ILE A 79 15.35 14.99 10.23
N GLU A 80 15.91 14.68 9.05
CA GLU A 80 17.33 14.77 8.71
C GLU A 80 17.51 15.44 7.34
N PRO A 81 17.20 16.75 7.21
CA PRO A 81 17.18 17.44 5.92
C PRO A 81 18.56 17.50 5.26
N LYS A 82 18.59 17.34 3.92
CA LYS A 82 19.79 17.42 3.08
C LYS A 82 19.72 18.54 2.03
N HIS A 83 18.71 19.40 2.10
CA HIS A 83 18.49 20.50 1.17
C HIS A 83 18.05 21.77 1.91
N ALA A 84 18.54 22.93 1.46
CA ALA A 84 18.37 24.20 2.18
C ALA A 84 16.90 24.64 2.35
N MET A 85 16.02 24.24 1.42
CA MET A 85 14.59 24.53 1.49
C MET A 85 13.78 23.52 2.34
N VAL A 86 14.41 22.43 2.80
CA VAL A 86 13.77 21.40 3.62
C VAL A 86 13.93 21.76 5.10
N LYS A 87 12.82 21.96 5.79
CA LYS A 87 12.81 22.36 7.20
C LYS A 87 13.00 21.14 8.09
N LYS A 88 13.93 21.21 9.05
CA LYS A 88 14.10 20.16 10.06
C LYS A 88 12.88 20.07 10.96
N ALA A 89 12.03 19.04 10.78
CA ALA A 89 10.83 18.81 11.59
C ALA A 89 10.25 17.40 11.37
N ASP A 90 9.53 16.88 12.36
CA ASP A 90 8.58 15.79 12.16
C ASP A 90 7.28 16.33 11.54
N PHE A 91 6.97 15.88 10.33
CA PHE A 91 5.75 16.25 9.60
C PHE A 91 4.46 15.87 10.35
N LEU A 92 4.42 14.71 11.01
CA LEU A 92 3.22 14.24 11.70
C LEU A 92 2.86 15.16 12.88
N GLY A 93 3.87 15.70 13.56
CA GLY A 93 3.71 16.69 14.63
C GLY A 93 3.48 18.13 14.15
N LYS A 94 3.61 18.42 12.85
CA LYS A 94 3.57 19.80 12.34
C LYS A 94 2.14 20.30 12.17
N LYS A 95 1.90 21.56 12.57
CA LYS A 95 0.68 22.29 12.21
C LYS A 95 0.90 23.02 10.89
N LEU A 96 0.00 22.80 9.93
CA LEU A 96 0.06 23.41 8.60
C LEU A 96 -1.18 24.29 8.40
N THR A 97 -0.98 25.44 7.76
CA THR A 97 -2.06 26.38 7.40
C THR A 97 -2.49 26.25 5.95
N ALA A 98 -1.72 25.54 5.13
CA ALA A 98 -2.04 25.31 3.73
C ALA A 98 -3.43 24.66 3.55
N ARG A 99 -4.06 25.01 2.44
CA ARG A 99 -5.35 24.50 1.98
C ARG A 99 -5.21 24.21 0.50
N ASN A 100 -5.90 23.17 0.03
CA ASN A 100 -5.85 22.74 -1.37
C ASN A 100 -4.41 22.60 -1.89
N ALA A 101 -3.47 22.17 -1.05
CA ALA A 101 -2.10 21.94 -1.49
C ALA A 101 -2.02 20.72 -2.42
N ILE A 102 -0.89 20.60 -3.12
CA ILE A 102 -0.47 19.34 -3.72
C ILE A 102 0.59 18.77 -2.78
N THR A 103 0.30 17.63 -2.18
CA THR A 103 1.31 16.89 -1.44
C THR A 103 1.99 15.90 -2.37
N ILE A 104 3.32 15.92 -2.45
CA ILE A 104 4.11 14.94 -3.21
C ILE A 104 5.30 14.47 -2.39
N SER A 105 5.56 13.16 -2.36
CA SER A 105 6.66 12.60 -1.58
C SER A 105 7.02 11.17 -1.95
N ASN A 106 8.21 10.77 -1.50
CA ASN A 106 8.55 9.38 -1.26
C ASN A 106 8.65 9.19 0.27
N PRO A 107 7.52 8.99 0.98
CA PRO A 107 7.53 8.94 2.44
C PRO A 107 8.22 7.65 2.92
N PRO A 108 8.73 7.60 4.16
CA PRO A 108 9.19 6.34 4.73
C PRO A 108 8.03 5.33 4.78
N PHE A 109 8.26 4.10 4.33
CA PHE A 109 7.16 3.13 4.20
C PHE A 109 6.78 2.48 5.53
N GLY A 110 7.78 2.05 6.31
CA GLY A 110 7.57 1.25 7.52
C GLY A 110 7.05 -0.17 7.22
N ARG A 111 7.13 -1.06 8.22
CA ARG A 111 6.57 -2.42 8.09
C ARG A 111 5.06 -2.32 7.89
N ASN A 112 4.52 -3.04 6.91
CA ASN A 112 3.08 -3.06 6.60
C ASN A 112 2.46 -1.66 6.39
N ASN A 113 3.24 -0.74 5.81
CA ASN A 113 2.85 0.65 5.53
C ASN A 113 2.55 1.48 6.80
N SER A 114 3.18 1.13 7.93
CA SER A 114 2.93 1.77 9.23
C SER A 114 3.37 3.24 9.28
N LEU A 115 4.27 3.67 8.38
CA LEU A 115 4.76 5.05 8.34
C LEU A 115 4.12 5.86 7.21
N SER A 116 3.94 5.28 6.03
CA SER A 116 3.39 6.00 4.86
C SER A 116 1.90 6.35 5.01
N ILE A 117 1.09 5.51 5.66
CA ILE A 117 -0.35 5.78 5.87
C ILE A 117 -0.57 7.02 6.78
N PRO A 118 0.08 7.16 7.95
CA PRO A 118 0.00 8.39 8.74
C PRO A 118 0.36 9.65 7.97
N PHE A 119 1.38 9.59 7.12
CA PHE A 119 1.78 10.73 6.27
C PHE A 119 0.66 11.13 5.32
N PHE A 120 0.03 10.15 4.66
CA PHE A 120 -1.10 10.39 3.76
C PHE A 120 -2.28 11.02 4.49
N ASN A 121 -2.70 10.42 5.61
CA ASN A 121 -3.85 10.89 6.36
C ASN A 121 -3.61 12.27 6.98
N LYS A 122 -2.38 12.58 7.40
CA LYS A 122 -2.01 13.92 7.84
C LYS A 122 -2.04 14.95 6.70
N ALA A 123 -1.59 14.57 5.50
CA ALA A 123 -1.64 15.42 4.32
C ALA A 123 -3.07 15.70 3.82
N ALA A 124 -4.01 14.79 4.11
CA ALA A 124 -5.39 14.87 3.66
C ALA A 124 -6.13 16.13 4.13
N ASP A 125 -5.79 16.67 5.31
CA ASP A 125 -6.39 17.89 5.84
C ASP A 125 -5.93 19.19 5.16
N HIS A 126 -4.85 19.10 4.37
CA HIS A 126 -4.20 20.26 3.78
C HIS A 126 -4.21 20.25 2.26
N SER A 127 -4.55 19.11 1.65
CA SER A 127 -4.31 18.84 0.23
C SER A 127 -5.59 18.70 -0.57
N GLU A 128 -5.53 19.06 -1.84
CA GLU A 128 -6.46 18.61 -2.86
C GLU A 128 -5.93 17.35 -3.55
N PHE A 129 -4.61 17.27 -3.78
CA PHE A 129 -3.95 16.11 -4.36
C PHE A 129 -2.88 15.56 -3.43
N ILE A 130 -2.79 14.23 -3.33
CA ILE A 130 -1.68 13.53 -2.65
C ILE A 130 -1.07 12.53 -3.64
N CYS A 131 0.22 12.71 -3.91
CA CYS A 131 0.96 12.00 -4.95
C CYS A 131 2.16 11.30 -4.31
N PHE A 132 2.06 10.01 -4.02
CA PHE A 132 3.13 9.29 -3.30
C PHE A 132 3.76 8.18 -4.13
N ILE A 133 5.09 8.08 -4.02
CA ILE A 133 5.81 6.84 -4.28
C ILE A 133 5.55 5.91 -3.10
N VAL A 134 4.98 4.73 -3.34
CA VAL A 134 4.61 3.77 -2.29
C VAL A 134 4.86 2.33 -2.76
N PRO A 135 4.95 1.34 -1.86
CA PRO A 135 4.98 -0.06 -2.27
C PRO A 135 3.66 -0.47 -2.93
N ARG A 136 3.70 -1.41 -3.87
CA ARG A 136 2.50 -1.98 -4.53
C ARG A 136 1.48 -2.58 -3.55
N SER A 137 1.85 -2.82 -2.30
CA SER A 137 0.91 -3.21 -1.25
C SER A 137 -0.18 -2.18 -0.98
N TRP A 138 -0.01 -0.92 -1.40
CA TRP A 138 -1.07 0.09 -1.36
C TRP A 138 -2.29 -0.26 -2.24
N ARG A 139 -2.14 -1.15 -3.22
CA ARG A 139 -3.27 -1.68 -4.02
C ARG A 139 -4.14 -2.68 -3.24
N LYS A 140 -3.71 -3.15 -2.07
CA LYS A 140 -4.51 -4.05 -1.22
C LYS A 140 -5.64 -3.28 -0.54
N TRP A 141 -6.85 -3.83 -0.53
CA TRP A 141 -8.01 -3.19 0.14
C TRP A 141 -7.78 -2.91 1.63
N SER A 142 -7.02 -3.77 2.33
CA SER A 142 -6.65 -3.55 3.73
C SER A 142 -5.77 -2.31 3.96
N VAL A 143 -5.08 -1.82 2.92
CA VAL A 143 -4.35 -0.55 2.94
C VAL A 143 -5.28 0.59 2.52
N ILE A 144 -5.98 0.44 1.39
CA ILE A 144 -6.91 1.46 0.87
C ILE A 144 -7.95 1.88 1.91
N ASN A 145 -8.51 0.93 2.67
CA ASN A 145 -9.50 1.18 3.72
C ASN A 145 -8.94 1.96 4.93
N ARG A 146 -7.61 2.07 5.07
CA ARG A 146 -6.94 2.86 6.12
C ARG A 146 -6.53 4.26 5.65
N LEU A 147 -6.58 4.53 4.35
CA LEU A 147 -6.35 5.86 3.80
C LEU A 147 -7.58 6.73 4.00
N ASP A 148 -7.39 8.04 4.16
CA ASP A 148 -8.46 9.01 4.30
C ASP A 148 -9.51 8.84 3.19
N ARG A 149 -10.77 8.70 3.58
CA ARG A 149 -11.87 8.33 2.66
C ARG A 149 -12.23 9.46 1.70
N ARG A 150 -11.88 10.72 2.00
CA ARG A 150 -12.17 11.86 1.10
C ARG A 150 -11.36 11.81 -0.19
N PHE A 151 -10.23 11.12 -0.20
CA PHE A 151 -9.35 11.05 -1.37
C PHE A 151 -9.82 9.95 -2.32
N HIS A 152 -9.63 10.04 -3.62
CA HIS A 152 -9.99 9.00 -4.59
C HIS A 152 -8.79 8.76 -5.50
N LEU A 153 -8.45 7.49 -5.77
CA LEU A 153 -7.33 7.15 -6.64
C LEU A 153 -7.67 7.57 -8.08
N VAL A 154 -6.85 8.43 -8.66
CA VAL A 154 -7.05 8.96 -10.03
C VAL A 154 -5.93 8.55 -10.99
N ALA A 155 -4.77 8.16 -10.46
CA ALA A 155 -3.70 7.54 -11.24
C ALA A 155 -2.90 6.53 -10.41
N ASP A 156 -2.46 5.44 -11.03
CA ASP A 156 -1.65 4.39 -10.43
C ASP A 156 -0.71 3.80 -11.47
N HIS A 157 0.60 4.02 -11.30
CA HIS A 157 1.62 3.61 -12.26
C HIS A 157 2.69 2.78 -11.55
N ASP A 158 3.05 1.62 -12.12
CA ASP A 158 4.24 0.90 -11.67
C ASP A 158 5.49 1.74 -11.98
N ILE A 159 6.39 1.85 -11.00
CA ILE A 159 7.66 2.57 -11.17
C ILE A 159 8.82 1.69 -10.72
N LEU A 160 9.96 1.89 -11.37
CA LEU A 160 11.24 1.34 -10.93
C LEU A 160 12.02 2.47 -10.27
N VAL A 161 12.40 2.27 -9.02
CA VAL A 161 13.20 3.23 -8.27
C VAL A 161 14.59 2.65 -8.06
N ASP A 162 15.52 3.11 -8.89
CA ASP A 162 16.94 2.87 -8.67
C ASP A 162 17.45 3.89 -7.66
N TYR A 163 17.20 3.63 -6.38
CA TYR A 163 17.53 4.54 -5.29
C TYR A 163 19.01 4.95 -5.31
N VAL A 164 19.24 6.23 -5.02
CA VAL A 164 20.58 6.83 -4.93
C VAL A 164 20.93 7.18 -3.50
N ASP A 165 22.22 7.28 -3.22
CA ASP A 165 22.72 7.84 -1.96
C ASP A 165 22.69 9.38 -1.96
N GLU A 166 23.22 9.99 -0.89
CA GLU A 166 23.29 11.46 -0.76
C GLU A 166 24.10 12.15 -1.87
N SER A 167 25.07 11.44 -2.47
CA SER A 167 25.90 11.96 -3.55
C SER A 167 25.28 11.78 -4.94
N GLY A 168 24.16 11.06 -5.03
CA GLY A 168 23.49 10.73 -6.29
C GLY A 168 24.01 9.45 -6.96
N GLU A 169 24.93 8.73 -6.32
CA GLU A 169 25.45 7.46 -6.81
C GLU A 169 24.44 6.33 -6.61
N ARG A 170 24.35 5.42 -7.58
CA ARG A 170 23.37 4.32 -7.55
C ARG A 170 23.73 3.29 -6.49
N LEU A 171 22.76 2.91 -5.67
CA LEU A 171 22.96 1.85 -4.69
C LEU A 171 22.98 0.48 -5.38
N SER A 172 24.09 -0.25 -5.26
CA SER A 172 24.31 -1.55 -5.91
C SER A 172 23.44 -2.70 -5.36
N LYS A 173 22.74 -2.48 -4.24
CA LYS A 173 21.77 -3.43 -3.69
C LYS A 173 20.41 -3.20 -4.35
N ARG A 174 20.15 -3.89 -5.46
CA ARG A 174 18.78 -4.13 -5.94
C ARG A 174 18.02 -4.92 -4.87
N THR A 175 17.44 -4.22 -3.91
CA THR A 175 16.31 -4.78 -3.16
C THR A 175 15.12 -4.70 -4.11
N SER A 176 14.51 -5.85 -4.39
CA SER A 176 13.39 -6.02 -5.33
C SER A 176 12.08 -5.40 -4.82
N LEU A 177 12.14 -4.18 -4.32
CA LEU A 177 11.01 -3.46 -3.78
C LEU A 177 10.11 -3.01 -4.93
N SER A 178 8.97 -3.68 -5.06
CA SER A 178 7.98 -3.31 -6.06
C SER A 178 7.23 -2.07 -5.61
N THR A 179 7.42 -0.97 -6.34
CA THR A 179 6.85 0.35 -6.04
C THR A 179 5.90 0.80 -7.14
N CYS A 180 5.00 1.69 -6.76
CA CYS A 180 4.11 2.39 -7.66
C CYS A 180 4.04 3.86 -7.27
N PHE A 181 3.73 4.72 -8.23
CA PHE A 181 3.34 6.09 -7.99
C PHE A 181 1.82 6.19 -8.04
N GLN A 182 1.21 6.69 -6.97
CA GLN A 182 -0.23 6.87 -6.92
C GLN A 182 -0.59 8.33 -6.71
N ILE A 183 -1.56 8.81 -7.48
CA ILE A 183 -2.14 10.15 -7.36
C ILE A 183 -3.57 10.00 -6.86
N TRP A 184 -3.85 10.67 -5.75
CA TRP A 184 -5.15 10.67 -5.10
C TRP A 184 -5.71 12.09 -5.06
N GLN A 185 -6.98 12.26 -5.40
CA GLN A 185 -7.67 13.55 -5.41
C GLN A 185 -8.77 13.60 -4.34
N ARG A 186 -8.83 14.67 -3.56
CA ARG A 186 -9.91 14.93 -2.61
C ARG A 186 -11.22 15.17 -3.34
N ARG A 187 -12.29 14.53 -2.88
CA ARG A 187 -13.67 14.75 -3.30
C ARG A 187 -14.55 15.01 -2.08
N ASP A 188 -15.73 15.58 -2.32
CA ASP A 188 -16.70 15.87 -1.26
C ASP A 188 -17.26 14.58 -0.66
N GLU A 189 -17.64 13.64 -1.54
CA GLU A 189 -18.18 12.35 -1.12
C GLU A 189 -17.05 11.37 -0.72
N PRO A 190 -17.05 10.86 0.52
CA PRO A 190 -16.05 9.90 0.97
C PRO A 190 -16.24 8.56 0.26
N ARG A 191 -15.14 7.93 -0.17
CA ARG A 191 -15.15 6.54 -0.65
C ARG A 191 -15.76 5.60 0.36
N ASN A 192 -16.42 4.55 -0.12
CA ASN A 192 -16.84 3.43 0.70
C ASN A 192 -15.65 2.54 1.07
N LEU A 193 -15.78 1.82 2.19
CA LEU A 193 -14.82 0.78 2.52
C LEU A 193 -15.04 -0.40 1.57
N VAL A 194 -13.96 -0.96 1.05
CA VAL A 194 -14.04 -2.13 0.19
C VAL A 194 -14.05 -3.37 1.07
N LYS A 195 -15.14 -4.14 1.00
CA LYS A 195 -15.26 -5.46 1.65
C LYS A 195 -15.83 -6.44 0.64
N VAL A 196 -15.33 -7.67 0.66
CA VAL A 196 -15.80 -8.75 -0.21
C VAL A 196 -16.71 -9.64 0.63
N GLN A 197 -17.93 -9.86 0.15
CA GLN A 197 -18.87 -10.75 0.81
C GLN A 197 -18.36 -12.20 0.72
N ASP A 198 -18.41 -12.92 1.85
CA ASP A 198 -18.15 -14.36 1.88
C ASP A 198 -19.42 -15.12 1.47
N MET A 199 -19.42 -15.65 0.25
CA MET A 199 -20.53 -16.43 -0.30
C MET A 199 -20.50 -17.91 0.14
N GLY A 200 -19.60 -18.28 1.06
CA GLY A 200 -19.52 -19.64 1.59
C GLY A 200 -19.02 -20.67 0.57
N LEU A 201 -18.26 -20.24 -0.44
CA LEU A 201 -17.74 -21.11 -1.51
C LEU A 201 -16.63 -22.03 -1.03
N ILE A 202 -15.82 -21.52 -0.12
CA ILE A 202 -14.67 -22.18 0.50
C ILE A 202 -14.61 -21.81 1.98
N LYS A 203 -13.94 -22.63 2.77
CA LYS A 203 -13.67 -22.32 4.19
C LYS A 203 -12.24 -22.69 4.56
N LYS A 204 -11.52 -21.78 5.20
CA LYS A 204 -10.21 -22.08 5.78
C LYS A 204 -10.36 -23.13 6.88
N CYS A 205 -9.56 -24.19 6.83
CA CYS A 205 -9.59 -25.29 7.79
C CYS A 205 -8.18 -25.79 8.11
N ASP A 206 -8.09 -26.79 8.98
CA ASP A 206 -6.83 -27.48 9.26
C ASP A 206 -6.44 -28.41 8.10
N PRO A 207 -5.14 -28.77 7.98
CA PRO A 207 -4.65 -29.62 6.89
C PRO A 207 -5.39 -30.96 6.79
N ALA A 208 -5.81 -31.54 7.92
CA ALA A 208 -6.48 -32.84 7.96
C ALA A 208 -7.86 -32.84 7.28
N GLU A 209 -8.55 -31.71 7.30
CA GLU A 209 -9.94 -31.58 6.81
C GLU A 209 -10.03 -30.95 5.41
N ALA A 210 -8.90 -30.55 4.83
CA ALA A 210 -8.89 -29.76 3.61
C ALA A 210 -9.17 -30.58 2.35
N ASP A 211 -9.84 -29.98 1.37
CA ASP A 211 -9.94 -30.57 0.04
C ASP A 211 -8.81 -30.04 -0.86
N VAL A 212 -8.31 -28.83 -0.54
CA VAL A 212 -7.35 -28.09 -1.34
C VAL A 212 -6.27 -27.44 -0.47
N ALA A 213 -5.04 -27.48 -0.97
CA ALA A 213 -3.92 -26.65 -0.52
C ALA A 213 -3.60 -25.59 -1.57
N LEU A 214 -3.84 -24.31 -1.23
CA LEU A 214 -3.50 -23.16 -2.08
C LEU A 214 -2.23 -22.48 -1.55
N THR A 215 -1.19 -22.35 -2.36
CA THR A 215 -0.03 -21.52 -1.99
C THR A 215 -0.45 -20.06 -1.97
N ILE A 216 -0.34 -19.40 -0.82
CA ILE A 216 -0.75 -18.00 -0.63
C ILE A 216 0.41 -17.04 -0.35
N PHE A 217 1.64 -17.55 -0.22
CA PHE A 217 2.81 -16.71 0.06
C PHE A 217 4.06 -17.30 -0.60
N GLY A 218 4.87 -16.45 -1.24
CA GLY A 218 6.15 -16.86 -1.80
C GLY A 218 6.06 -17.56 -3.15
N PHE A 219 7.07 -18.36 -3.45
CA PHE A 219 7.20 -19.00 -4.76
C PHE A 219 6.00 -19.90 -5.07
N GLY A 220 5.43 -19.72 -6.27
CA GLY A 220 4.24 -20.45 -6.69
C GLY A 220 2.95 -19.98 -6.02
N CYS A 221 2.88 -18.73 -5.56
CA CYS A 221 1.65 -18.11 -5.08
C CYS A 221 0.52 -18.28 -6.13
N GLY A 222 -0.66 -18.70 -5.69
CA GLY A 222 -1.78 -19.08 -6.58
C GLY A 222 -1.80 -20.56 -6.97
N LYS A 223 -0.76 -21.35 -6.68
CA LYS A 223 -0.74 -22.79 -7.03
C LYS A 223 -1.72 -23.58 -6.16
N VAL A 224 -2.69 -24.22 -6.81
CA VAL A 224 -3.71 -25.10 -6.21
C VAL A 224 -3.27 -26.56 -6.29
N ARG A 225 -3.41 -27.30 -5.19
CA ARG A 225 -3.12 -28.74 -5.08
C ARG A 225 -4.26 -29.47 -4.39
N THR A 226 -4.67 -30.61 -4.94
CA THR A 226 -5.63 -31.55 -4.34
C THR A 226 -4.95 -32.74 -3.66
N GLU A 227 -3.71 -33.04 -4.06
CA GLU A 227 -2.83 -33.99 -3.41
C GLU A 227 -1.70 -33.23 -2.70
N PHE A 228 -1.60 -33.42 -1.38
CA PHE A 228 -0.66 -32.68 -0.54
C PHE A 228 -0.50 -33.34 0.84
N ASP A 229 0.63 -33.04 1.48
CA ASP A 229 0.89 -33.46 2.86
C ASP A 229 -0.06 -32.77 3.83
N ARG A 230 -0.66 -33.56 4.71
CA ARG A 230 -1.60 -33.12 5.76
C ARG A 230 -0.87 -32.54 6.97
N LYS A 231 0.02 -31.57 6.72
CA LYS A 231 0.88 -30.94 7.73
C LYS A 231 0.72 -29.42 7.72
N PRO A 232 0.78 -28.74 8.89
CA PRO A 232 0.75 -27.28 8.93
C PRO A 232 1.84 -26.66 8.07
N ASN A 233 1.50 -25.57 7.37
CA ASN A 233 2.43 -24.84 6.52
C ASN A 233 2.04 -23.35 6.48
N SER A 234 3.00 -22.46 6.72
CA SER A 234 2.77 -21.01 6.78
C SER A 234 2.59 -20.34 5.42
N THR A 235 2.99 -20.99 4.32
CA THR A 235 2.86 -20.45 2.96
C THR A 235 1.64 -20.96 2.22
N VAL A 236 0.88 -21.87 2.84
CA VAL A 236 -0.26 -22.55 2.23
C VAL A 236 -1.53 -22.26 3.04
N MET A 237 -2.61 -21.95 2.33
CA MET A 237 -3.95 -21.92 2.89
C MET A 237 -4.64 -23.25 2.58
N PHE A 238 -5.03 -23.96 3.63
CA PHE A 238 -5.82 -25.18 3.54
C PHE A 238 -7.30 -24.80 3.51
N LEU A 239 -8.01 -25.30 2.50
CA LEU A 239 -9.38 -24.92 2.19
C LEU A 239 -10.25 -26.17 2.05
N ARG A 240 -11.40 -26.15 2.73
CA ARG A 240 -12.54 -27.01 2.42
C ARG A 240 -13.35 -26.38 1.29
N VAL A 241 -13.74 -27.19 0.30
CA VAL A 241 -14.57 -26.79 -0.83
C VAL A 241 -16.03 -27.03 -0.44
N LEU A 242 -16.81 -25.96 -0.44
CA LEU A 242 -18.21 -25.99 0.01
C LEU A 242 -19.21 -25.83 -1.14
N HIS A 243 -18.76 -25.33 -2.29
CA HIS A 243 -19.57 -25.16 -3.49
C HIS A 243 -19.11 -26.09 -4.63
N PRO A 244 -20.03 -26.72 -5.40
CA PRO A 244 -19.66 -27.68 -6.46
C PRO A 244 -18.71 -27.13 -7.52
N GLN A 245 -18.80 -25.84 -7.83
CA GLN A 245 -17.95 -25.18 -8.84
C GLN A 245 -16.66 -24.59 -8.25
N ALA A 246 -16.50 -24.52 -6.92
CA ALA A 246 -15.37 -23.81 -6.31
C ALA A 246 -14.01 -24.45 -6.60
N LEU A 247 -13.92 -25.79 -6.69
CA LEU A 247 -12.66 -26.45 -7.06
C LEU A 247 -12.22 -26.11 -8.50
N ALA A 248 -13.17 -26.10 -9.44
CA ALA A 248 -12.90 -25.74 -10.83
C ALA A 248 -12.51 -24.26 -10.96
N ALA A 249 -13.22 -23.38 -10.24
CA ALA A 249 -12.90 -21.96 -10.17
C ALA A 249 -11.50 -21.72 -9.57
N LEU A 250 -11.17 -22.33 -8.42
CA LEU A 250 -9.84 -22.24 -7.80
C LEU A 250 -8.71 -22.58 -8.79
N LYS A 251 -8.91 -23.58 -9.66
CA LYS A 251 -7.91 -24.02 -10.65
C LYS A 251 -7.79 -23.11 -11.88
N SER A 252 -8.77 -22.24 -12.13
CA SER A 252 -8.87 -21.47 -13.37
C SER A 252 -8.74 -19.96 -13.20
N VAL A 253 -9.05 -19.41 -12.02
CA VAL A 253 -8.96 -17.97 -11.76
C VAL A 253 -7.52 -17.46 -11.81
N ASP A 254 -7.34 -16.24 -12.33
CA ASP A 254 -6.03 -15.59 -12.33
C ASP A 254 -5.75 -14.89 -10.99
N PHE A 255 -5.03 -15.58 -10.12
CA PHE A 255 -4.58 -15.02 -8.84
C PHE A 255 -3.58 -13.86 -9.00
N ASN A 256 -2.93 -13.69 -10.17
CA ASN A 256 -1.96 -12.60 -10.37
C ASN A 256 -2.58 -11.21 -10.28
N ARG A 257 -3.90 -11.11 -10.47
CA ARG A 257 -4.67 -9.87 -10.24
C ARG A 257 -4.42 -9.27 -8.87
N PHE A 258 -4.15 -10.11 -7.86
CA PHE A 258 -3.95 -9.66 -6.48
C PHE A 258 -2.61 -10.08 -5.87
N SER A 259 -2.05 -11.24 -6.25
CA SER A 259 -0.85 -11.79 -5.60
C SER A 259 0.35 -10.85 -5.68
N LYS A 260 0.45 -10.06 -6.75
CA LYS A 260 1.56 -9.13 -7.03
C LYS A 260 1.41 -7.76 -6.35
N ASN A 261 0.30 -7.50 -5.67
CA ASN A 261 0.07 -6.26 -4.93
C ASN A 261 0.82 -6.27 -3.59
N THR A 262 2.14 -6.46 -3.64
CA THR A 262 2.99 -6.63 -2.46
C THR A 262 4.32 -5.91 -2.66
N ALA A 263 5.01 -5.59 -1.57
CA ALA A 263 6.30 -4.90 -1.63
C ALA A 263 7.43 -5.81 -2.12
N TYR A 264 7.46 -7.08 -1.70
CA TYR A 264 8.61 -7.98 -1.92
C TYR A 264 8.20 -9.37 -2.39
N THR A 265 7.28 -9.99 -1.65
CA THR A 265 6.94 -11.40 -1.83
C THR A 265 5.46 -11.52 -2.09
N GLU A 266 5.11 -12.19 -3.19
CA GLU A 266 3.73 -12.38 -3.60
C GLU A 266 2.90 -12.99 -2.47
N ALA A 267 1.68 -12.47 -2.31
CA ALA A 267 0.80 -12.88 -1.24
C ALA A 267 -0.67 -12.70 -1.61
N LEU A 268 -1.50 -13.67 -1.22
CA LEU A 268 -2.96 -13.65 -1.37
C LEU A 268 -3.65 -13.64 -0.02
N ALA A 269 -4.65 -12.77 0.11
CA ALA A 269 -5.56 -12.74 1.25
C ALA A 269 -6.87 -13.47 0.91
N LEU A 270 -7.55 -14.02 1.93
CA LEU A 270 -8.83 -14.72 1.74
C LEU A 270 -9.89 -13.87 1.03
N PRO A 271 -10.07 -12.56 1.33
CA PRO A 271 -11.02 -11.73 0.58
C PRO A 271 -10.71 -11.64 -0.92
N GLU A 272 -9.43 -11.66 -1.31
CA GLU A 272 -9.02 -11.61 -2.72
C GLU A 272 -9.31 -12.92 -3.43
N ILE A 273 -9.14 -14.05 -2.72
CA ILE A 273 -9.55 -15.37 -3.21
C ILE A 273 -11.06 -15.40 -3.38
N ASN A 274 -11.82 -14.98 -2.36
CA ASN A 274 -13.29 -14.93 -2.43
C ASN A 274 -13.77 -14.04 -3.57
N TYR A 275 -13.15 -12.88 -3.79
CA TYR A 275 -13.49 -11.99 -4.91
C TYR A 275 -13.41 -12.73 -6.24
N LEU A 276 -12.30 -13.41 -6.49
CA LEU A 276 -12.08 -14.13 -7.76
C LEU A 276 -13.07 -15.29 -7.93
N LEU A 277 -13.36 -16.01 -6.85
CA LEU A 277 -14.31 -17.12 -6.88
C LEU A 277 -15.75 -16.64 -7.08
N ASN A 278 -16.14 -15.56 -6.40
CA ASN A 278 -17.45 -14.93 -6.54
C ASN A 278 -17.66 -14.50 -8.01
N GLU A 279 -16.68 -13.79 -8.57
CA GLU A 279 -16.74 -13.32 -9.96
C GLU A 279 -16.82 -14.49 -10.96
N ALA A 280 -16.00 -15.53 -10.77
CA ALA A 280 -15.97 -16.68 -11.67
C ALA A 280 -17.25 -17.54 -11.63
N ILE A 281 -17.91 -17.64 -10.47
CA ILE A 281 -19.08 -18.50 -10.27
C ILE A 281 -20.40 -17.74 -10.51
N PHE A 282 -20.49 -16.49 -10.07
CA PHE A 282 -21.72 -15.71 -10.11
C PHE A 282 -21.71 -14.60 -11.17
N GLY A 283 -20.57 -14.35 -11.83
CA GLY A 283 -20.41 -13.19 -12.73
C GLY A 283 -20.33 -11.85 -11.99
N ASN A 284 -20.27 -11.87 -10.65
CA ASN A 284 -20.19 -10.69 -9.80
C ASN A 284 -19.23 -10.94 -8.62
N PRO A 285 -18.26 -10.05 -8.34
CA PRO A 285 -17.33 -10.22 -7.23
C PRO A 285 -17.96 -10.10 -5.83
N HIS A 286 -19.20 -9.62 -5.72
CA HIS A 286 -19.93 -9.34 -4.48
C HIS A 286 -19.12 -8.46 -3.52
N LEU A 287 -18.72 -7.28 -4.01
CA LEU A 287 -18.26 -6.21 -3.11
C LEU A 287 -19.47 -5.73 -2.29
N GLU A 288 -19.32 -5.69 -0.98
CA GLU A 288 -20.37 -5.18 -0.09
C GLU A 288 -20.64 -3.72 -0.42
N GLU A 289 -21.90 -3.39 -0.63
CA GLU A 289 -22.35 -2.01 -0.70
C GLU A 289 -22.19 -1.36 0.69
N PRO A 290 -21.88 -0.04 0.74
CA PRO A 290 -21.79 0.65 2.02
C PRO A 290 -23.08 0.51 2.83
N SER A 291 -22.94 0.02 4.06
CA SER A 291 -23.93 0.17 5.14
C SER A 291 -23.74 1.49 5.88
#